data_AF-A0AAV6AX62-F1
#
_entry.id   AF-A0AAV6AX62-F1
#
_cell.length_a   1.000
_cell.length_b   1.000
_cell.length_c   1.000
_cell.angle_alpha   90.00
_cell.angle_beta   90.00
_cell.angle_gamma   90.00
#
_symmetry.space_group_name_H-M   'P 1'
#
loop_
_entity.id
_entity.type
_entity.pdbx_description
1 polymer ?
#
loop_
_entity_poly.entity_id
_entity_poly.type
_entity_poly.pdbx_seq_one_letter_code
_entity_poly.pdbx_strand_id
1 'polypeptide(L)'
;MNAALLAYLVFVASLHAQYSVTKFTIAGGGGLNSTDGVYAASGTIGQHDASGPLSGGSYTLVGGFWALPSAVQTPGALLLSVEQLAGNNVRVYWPLPATGFVLDQATSLVSPPATNAWSQVAFPYQTNATHISVTVPASGNNFYRLRTP
;
A
#
# COMPACT_ATOMS: atom_id res chain seq x y z
N MET A 1 29.27 -38.17 -12.39
CA MET A 1 28.21 -37.62 -11.53
C MET A 1 26.97 -38.48 -11.70
N ASN A 2 26.44 -39.03 -10.61
CA ASN A 2 25.38 -40.05 -10.67
C ASN A 2 24.03 -39.38 -11.05
N ALA A 3 23.29 -39.94 -12.01
CA ALA A 3 22.04 -39.36 -12.51
C ALA A 3 20.99 -39.16 -11.40
N ALA A 4 21.00 -40.04 -10.39
CA ALA A 4 20.16 -39.93 -9.21
C ALA A 4 20.46 -38.67 -8.36
N LEU A 5 21.72 -38.24 -8.31
CA LEU A 5 22.13 -37.03 -7.57
C LEU A 5 21.67 -35.76 -8.28
N LEU A 6 21.73 -35.75 -9.63
CA LEU A 6 21.22 -34.65 -10.44
C LEU A 6 19.69 -34.51 -10.34
N ALA A 7 18.97 -35.64 -10.39
CA ALA A 7 17.52 -35.65 -10.25
C ALA A 7 17.07 -35.15 -8.87
N TYR A 8 17.81 -35.50 -7.80
CA TYR A 8 17.54 -35.01 -6.45
C TYR A 8 17.75 -33.49 -6.33
N LEU A 9 18.84 -32.96 -6.90
CA LEU A 9 19.12 -31.51 -6.92
C LEU A 9 18.08 -30.70 -7.70
N VAL A 10 17.58 -31.23 -8.82
CA VAL A 10 16.52 -30.57 -9.60
C VAL A 10 15.19 -30.56 -8.84
N PHE A 11 14.86 -31.65 -8.13
CA PHE A 11 13.61 -31.75 -7.38
C PHE A 11 13.55 -30.79 -6.18
N VAL A 12 14.67 -30.58 -5.48
CA VAL A 12 14.75 -29.63 -4.36
C VAL A 12 14.65 -28.17 -4.84
N ALA A 13 15.21 -27.86 -6.01
CA ALA A 13 15.17 -26.50 -6.57
C ALA A 13 13.77 -26.04 -7.03
N SER A 14 12.83 -26.97 -7.23
CA SER A 14 11.47 -26.68 -7.68
C SER A 14 10.43 -26.53 -6.56
N LEU A 15 10.81 -26.72 -5.29
CA LEU A 15 9.91 -26.53 -4.14
C LEU A 15 9.76 -25.04 -3.82
N HIS A 16 8.97 -24.32 -4.63
CA HIS A 16 8.51 -22.98 -4.29
C HIS A 16 7.22 -23.12 -3.46
N ALA A 17 7.30 -22.78 -2.17
CA ALA A 17 6.10 -22.65 -1.36
C ALA A 17 5.29 -21.45 -1.91
N GLN A 18 4.13 -21.72 -2.49
CA GLN A 18 3.20 -20.66 -2.90
C GLN A 18 2.55 -20.11 -1.64
N TYR A 19 2.69 -18.80 -1.40
CA TYR A 19 1.96 -18.14 -0.33
C TYR A 19 0.46 -18.29 -0.59
N SER A 20 -0.25 -18.91 0.35
CA SER A 20 -1.69 -19.07 0.29
C SER A 20 -2.33 -18.35 1.47
N VAL A 21 -3.27 -17.46 1.19
CA VAL A 21 -4.14 -16.88 2.23
C VAL A 21 -5.22 -17.91 2.54
N THR A 22 -4.98 -18.77 3.54
CA THR A 22 -5.87 -19.88 3.90
C THR A 22 -7.03 -19.48 4.81
N LYS A 23 -6.98 -18.27 5.39
CA LYS A 23 -8.04 -17.71 6.22
C LYS A 23 -8.23 -16.25 5.85
N PHE A 24 -9.43 -15.90 5.40
CA PHE A 24 -9.82 -14.54 5.07
C PHE A 24 -11.29 -14.34 5.37
N THR A 25 -11.67 -13.09 5.64
CA THR A 25 -13.06 -12.62 5.72
C THR A 25 -13.19 -11.45 4.76
N ILE A 26 -14.26 -11.42 3.96
CA ILE A 26 -14.65 -10.23 3.20
C ILE A 26 -15.83 -9.61 3.93
N ALA A 27 -15.58 -8.60 4.76
CA ALA A 27 -16.64 -7.85 5.42
C ALA A 27 -17.00 -6.60 4.60
N GLY A 28 -18.30 -6.28 4.54
CA GLY A 28 -18.77 -5.02 3.98
C GLY A 28 -18.54 -3.87 4.96
N GLY A 29 -18.06 -2.72 4.45
CA GLY A 29 -18.13 -1.45 5.17
C GLY A 29 -19.54 -0.87 5.11
N GLY A 30 -19.86 0.04 6.02
CA GLY A 30 -21.21 0.65 6.10
C GLY A 30 -21.67 1.33 4.79
N GLY A 31 -22.94 1.71 4.72
CA GLY A 31 -23.53 2.32 3.54
C GLY A 31 -23.21 3.81 3.39
N LEU A 32 -22.75 4.20 2.19
CA LEU A 32 -22.69 5.60 1.78
C LEU A 32 -23.94 5.96 0.99
N ASN A 33 -24.52 7.13 1.25
CA ASN A 33 -25.65 7.69 0.52
C ASN A 33 -26.95 6.84 0.60
N SER A 34 -27.25 6.26 1.76
CA SER A 34 -28.60 5.72 1.99
C SER A 34 -29.57 6.88 2.16
N THR A 35 -30.49 7.04 1.21
CA THR A 35 -31.48 8.11 1.19
C THR A 35 -32.90 7.55 1.26
N ASP A 36 -33.75 8.20 2.05
CA ASP A 36 -35.21 8.00 2.03
C ASP A 36 -35.90 9.36 1.87
N GLY A 37 -35.75 9.96 0.69
CA GLY A 37 -36.28 11.29 0.39
C GLY A 37 -35.42 12.43 0.94
N VAL A 38 -35.92 13.17 1.93
CA VAL A 38 -35.30 14.43 2.40
C VAL A 38 -34.00 14.21 3.18
N TYR A 39 -33.80 13.00 3.71
CA TYR A 39 -32.64 12.69 4.54
C TYR A 39 -31.69 11.70 3.87
N ALA A 40 -30.40 12.00 3.98
CA ALA A 40 -29.30 11.13 3.60
C ALA A 40 -28.56 10.67 4.85
N ALA A 41 -28.40 9.36 4.99
CA ALA A 41 -27.55 8.72 5.97
C ALA A 41 -26.32 8.14 5.25
N SER A 42 -25.15 8.62 5.62
CA SER A 42 -23.88 8.02 5.24
C SER A 42 -23.16 7.61 6.51
N GLY A 43 -22.73 6.36 6.57
CA GLY A 43 -22.06 5.81 7.74
C GLY A 43 -21.19 4.64 7.36
N THR A 44 -20.15 4.42 8.13
CA THR A 44 -19.17 3.38 7.89
C THR A 44 -19.10 2.54 9.17
N ILE A 45 -19.29 1.24 9.04
CA ILE A 45 -19.09 0.30 10.15
C ILE A 45 -17.62 -0.07 10.14
N GLY A 46 -16.89 0.30 11.20
CA GLY A 46 -15.49 -0.09 11.37
C GLY A 46 -15.37 -1.60 11.60
N GLN A 47 -14.38 -2.22 10.98
CA GLN A 47 -13.93 -3.56 11.32
C GLN A 47 -13.00 -3.46 12.54
N HIS A 48 -13.46 -3.86 13.72
CA HIS A 48 -12.61 -3.89 14.92
C HIS A 48 -11.43 -4.90 14.77
N ASP A 49 -11.60 -5.89 13.89
CA ASP A 49 -10.63 -6.88 13.48
C ASP A 49 -9.63 -6.39 12.43
N ALA A 50 -9.86 -5.21 11.82
CA ALA A 50 -8.83 -4.50 11.09
C ALA A 50 -7.81 -3.93 12.08
N SER A 51 -6.88 -4.79 12.49
CA SER A 51 -5.82 -4.46 13.43
C SER A 51 -4.80 -3.49 12.83
N GLY A 52 -3.90 -3.01 13.68
CA GLY A 52 -2.69 -2.27 13.26
C GLY A 52 -1.86 -3.04 12.21
N PRO A 53 -0.81 -2.38 11.68
CA PRO A 53 -0.05 -2.88 10.53
C PRO A 53 0.41 -4.34 10.71
N LEU A 54 -0.04 -5.22 9.81
CA LEU A 54 0.48 -6.58 9.69
C LEU A 54 1.84 -6.50 8.98
N SER A 55 2.86 -7.16 9.51
CA SER A 55 4.20 -7.18 8.91
C SER A 55 4.68 -8.61 8.70
N GLY A 56 5.41 -8.83 7.59
CA GLY A 56 6.02 -10.11 7.26
C GLY A 56 7.11 -9.94 6.20
N GLY A 57 8.36 -10.18 6.57
CA GLY A 57 9.51 -9.91 5.70
C GLY A 57 9.60 -8.43 5.34
N SER A 58 9.72 -8.12 4.04
CA SER A 58 9.75 -6.74 3.52
C SER A 58 8.35 -6.16 3.25
N TYR A 59 7.28 -6.85 3.65
CA TYR A 59 5.91 -6.46 3.35
C TYR A 59 5.17 -5.99 4.60
N THR A 60 4.39 -4.92 4.44
CA THR A 60 3.46 -4.42 5.45
C THR A 60 2.08 -4.31 4.81
N LEU A 61 1.05 -4.78 5.52
CA LEU A 61 -0.35 -4.69 5.12
C LEU A 61 -1.13 -4.00 6.25
N VAL A 62 -1.70 -2.84 5.95
CA VAL A 62 -2.69 -2.20 6.83
C VAL A 62 -4.06 -2.52 6.27
N GLY A 63 -4.80 -3.37 6.98
CA GLY A 63 -6.18 -3.68 6.65
C GLY A 63 -7.16 -2.65 7.23
N GLY A 64 -8.40 -2.67 6.75
CA GLY A 64 -9.49 -1.90 7.35
C GLY A 64 -10.15 -0.89 6.42
N PHE A 65 -11.42 -0.63 6.69
CA PHE A 65 -12.22 0.34 5.95
C PHE A 65 -11.69 1.77 6.08
N TRP A 66 -11.02 2.06 7.19
CA TRP A 66 -10.38 3.34 7.49
C TRP A 66 -8.86 3.32 7.30
N ALA A 67 -8.34 2.37 6.53
CA ALA A 67 -6.91 2.28 6.29
C ALA A 67 -6.39 3.63 5.78
N LEU A 68 -5.32 4.11 6.42
CA LEU A 68 -4.55 5.26 5.95
C LEU A 68 -4.22 5.08 4.47
N PRO A 69 -3.96 6.18 3.73
CA PRO A 69 -3.45 6.09 2.37
C PRO A 69 -2.37 5.01 2.24
N SER A 70 -2.55 4.09 1.29
CA SER A 70 -1.74 2.88 1.21
C SER A 70 -0.48 3.12 0.39
N ALA A 71 0.68 2.76 0.96
CA ALA A 71 1.94 2.74 0.25
C ALA A 71 2.06 1.46 -0.59
N VAL A 72 2.12 1.60 -1.91
CA VAL A 72 2.39 0.49 -2.83
C VAL A 72 3.90 0.32 -2.95
N GLN A 73 4.43 -0.74 -2.35
CA GLN A 73 5.84 -1.08 -2.49
C GLN A 73 6.13 -1.60 -3.89
N THR A 74 7.10 -1.00 -4.57
CA THR A 74 7.61 -1.49 -5.85
C THR A 74 8.84 -2.37 -5.58
N PRO A 75 8.95 -3.57 -6.17
CA PRO A 75 10.14 -4.40 -6.00
C PRO A 75 11.43 -3.62 -6.32
N GLY A 76 12.36 -3.56 -5.36
CA GLY A 76 13.63 -2.82 -5.49
C GLY A 76 13.57 -1.32 -5.15
N ALA A 77 12.40 -0.77 -4.83
CA ALA A 77 12.26 0.59 -4.33
C ALA A 77 12.52 0.68 -2.82
N LEU A 78 12.87 1.88 -2.36
CA LEU A 78 12.99 2.17 -0.93
C LEU A 78 11.64 2.04 -0.24
N LEU A 79 11.66 1.70 1.06
CA LEU A 79 10.45 1.54 1.85
C LEU A 79 9.65 2.85 1.87
N LEU A 80 8.49 2.85 1.22
CA LEU A 80 7.55 3.96 1.25
C LEU A 80 6.64 3.83 2.47
N SER A 81 6.59 4.87 3.30
CA SER A 81 5.81 4.89 4.54
C SER A 81 4.79 6.03 4.53
N VAL A 82 3.64 5.81 5.16
CA VAL A 82 2.58 6.81 5.33
C VAL A 82 2.17 6.84 6.79
N GLU A 83 2.09 8.04 7.36
CA GLU A 83 1.56 8.27 8.69
C GLU A 83 0.52 9.38 8.68
N GLN A 84 -0.44 9.30 9.59
CA GLN A 84 -1.42 10.36 9.78
C GLN A 84 -0.85 11.46 10.68
N LEU A 85 -1.06 12.70 10.30
CA LEU A 85 -0.74 13.90 11.08
C LEU A 85 -2.03 14.55 11.60
N ALA A 86 -1.88 15.45 12.58
CA ALA A 86 -2.97 16.31 13.01
C ALA A 86 -3.51 17.19 11.85
N GLY A 87 -4.79 17.57 11.94
CA GLY A 87 -5.41 18.45 10.94
C GLY A 87 -5.75 17.79 9.61
N ASN A 88 -6.06 16.48 9.62
CA ASN A 88 -6.46 15.70 8.44
C ASN A 88 -5.40 15.71 7.33
N ASN A 89 -4.13 15.63 7.71
CA ASN A 89 -3.01 15.52 6.79
C ASN A 89 -2.33 14.17 6.95
N VAL A 90 -1.62 13.72 5.92
CA VAL A 90 -0.74 12.55 5.98
C VAL A 90 0.67 12.95 5.56
N ARG A 91 1.65 12.36 6.22
CA ARG A 91 3.05 12.44 5.80
C ARG A 91 3.40 11.16 5.06
N VAL A 92 3.79 11.31 3.80
CA VAL A 92 4.35 10.23 2.99
C VAL A 92 5.86 10.41 3.00
N TYR A 93 6.62 9.39 3.36
CA TYR A 93 8.06 9.50 3.56
C TYR A 93 8.82 8.22 3.21
N TRP A 94 10.09 8.39 2.84
CA TRP A 94 10.99 7.30 2.45
C TRP A 94 12.44 7.66 2.79
N PRO A 95 13.33 6.67 3.02
CA PRO A 95 14.69 6.93 3.49
C PRO A 95 15.58 7.59 2.44
N LEU A 96 16.59 8.35 2.88
CA LEU A 96 17.71 8.79 2.05
C LEU A 96 18.63 7.59 1.68
N PRO A 97 19.43 7.67 0.61
CA PRO A 97 19.67 8.85 -0.25
C PRO A 97 18.59 9.10 -1.31
N ALA A 98 17.71 8.13 -1.59
CA ALA A 98 16.60 8.22 -2.56
C ALA A 98 16.91 8.95 -3.88
N THR A 99 18.15 8.85 -4.36
CA THR A 99 18.60 9.59 -5.54
C THR A 99 17.80 9.17 -6.75
N GLY A 100 17.17 10.14 -7.41
CA GLY A 100 16.35 9.91 -8.59
C GLY A 100 14.93 9.44 -8.32
N PHE A 101 14.53 9.07 -7.09
CA PHE A 101 13.15 8.65 -6.86
C PHE A 101 12.17 9.84 -6.84
N VAL A 102 11.02 9.64 -7.49
CA VAL A 102 9.87 10.55 -7.43
C VAL A 102 8.65 9.83 -6.85
N LEU A 103 7.77 10.59 -6.20
CA LEU A 103 6.53 10.07 -5.67
C LEU A 103 5.42 10.24 -6.72
N ASP A 104 4.78 9.15 -7.10
CA ASP A 104 3.53 9.19 -7.85
C ASP A 104 2.34 8.90 -6.92
N GLN A 105 1.19 9.49 -7.22
CA GLN A 105 -0.08 9.22 -6.57
C GLN A 105 -1.15 8.76 -7.57
N ALA A 106 -2.14 8.03 -7.08
CA ALA A 106 -3.35 7.67 -7.81
C ALA A 106 -4.56 7.74 -6.88
N THR A 107 -5.75 7.99 -7.43
CA THR A 107 -7.02 8.03 -6.66
C THR A 107 -7.80 6.71 -6.74
N SER A 108 -7.38 5.79 -7.60
CA SER A 108 -8.00 4.48 -7.78
C SER A 108 -6.97 3.46 -8.25
N LEU A 109 -7.15 2.21 -7.83
CA LEU A 109 -6.44 1.05 -8.35
C LEU A 109 -7.43 0.14 -9.06
N VAL A 110 -7.22 -0.10 -10.35
CA VAL A 110 -8.03 -0.95 -11.22
C VAL A 110 -7.26 -2.21 -11.62
N SER A 111 -8.00 -3.26 -11.98
CA SER A 111 -7.45 -4.46 -12.60
C SER A 111 -7.82 -4.46 -14.10
N PRO A 112 -6.87 -4.64 -15.02
CA PRO A 112 -5.44 -4.94 -14.81
C PRO A 112 -4.63 -3.71 -14.35
N PRO A 113 -3.59 -3.88 -13.50
CA PRO A 113 -2.89 -2.78 -12.85
C PRO A 113 -2.10 -1.85 -13.77
N ALA A 114 -1.90 -2.22 -15.04
CA ALA A 114 -1.22 -1.40 -16.04
C ALA A 114 -2.02 -0.15 -16.45
N THR A 115 -3.34 -0.14 -16.24
CA THR A 115 -4.22 0.99 -16.61
C THR A 115 -4.40 2.01 -15.47
N ASN A 116 -3.72 1.82 -14.34
CA ASN A 116 -3.75 2.77 -13.23
C ASN A 116 -3.18 4.13 -13.68
N ALA A 117 -3.99 5.18 -13.54
CA ALA A 117 -3.59 6.54 -13.84
C ALA A 117 -2.79 7.11 -12.67
N TRP A 118 -1.46 7.05 -12.78
CA TRP A 118 -0.52 7.62 -11.82
C TRP A 118 -0.11 9.03 -12.26
N SER A 119 -0.11 9.97 -11.32
CA SER A 119 0.42 11.33 -11.53
C SER A 119 1.51 11.64 -10.51
N GLN A 120 2.54 12.37 -10.94
CA GLN A 120 3.63 12.73 -10.04
C GLN A 120 3.18 13.77 -9.01
N VAL A 121 3.50 13.53 -7.74
CA VAL A 121 3.32 14.51 -6.66
C VAL A 121 4.34 15.62 -6.84
N ALA A 122 3.84 16.87 -6.86
CA ALA A 122 4.64 18.05 -7.14
C ALA A 122 5.74 18.28 -6.07
N PHE A 123 6.84 18.86 -6.51
CA PHE A 123 7.90 19.39 -5.66
C PHE A 123 7.48 20.70 -4.97
N PRO A 124 8.13 21.10 -3.85
CA PRO A 124 9.30 20.48 -3.22
C PRO A 124 8.96 19.39 -2.21
N TYR A 125 9.86 18.40 -2.11
CA TYR A 125 9.86 17.45 -0.99
C TYR A 125 10.71 18.02 0.15
N GLN A 126 10.31 17.74 1.38
CA GLN A 126 11.12 18.04 2.55
C GLN A 126 12.14 16.94 2.76
N THR A 127 13.27 17.28 3.38
CA THR A 127 14.35 16.33 3.69
C THR A 127 14.92 16.64 5.05
N ASN A 128 15.18 15.58 5.82
CA ASN A 128 15.96 15.65 7.06
C ASN A 128 17.22 14.78 6.93
N ALA A 129 17.92 14.51 8.03
CA ALA A 129 19.16 13.75 8.00
C ALA A 129 19.03 12.30 7.48
N THR A 130 17.84 11.71 7.49
CA THR A 130 17.63 10.28 7.20
C THR A 130 16.51 9.99 6.20
N HIS A 131 15.59 10.93 5.94
CA HIS A 131 14.38 10.70 5.16
C HIS A 131 14.03 11.91 4.28
N ILE A 132 13.35 11.60 3.18
CA ILE A 132 12.59 12.54 2.35
C ILE A 132 11.10 12.39 2.71
N SER A 133 10.35 13.50 2.75
CA SER A 133 8.93 13.48 3.06
C SER A 133 8.13 14.54 2.30
N VAL A 134 6.83 14.27 2.16
CA VAL A 134 5.84 15.23 1.68
C VAL A 134 4.59 15.14 2.55
N THR A 135 4.02 16.30 2.88
CA THR A 135 2.75 16.38 3.58
C THR A 135 1.65 16.66 2.57
N VAL A 136 0.64 15.80 2.54
CA VAL A 136 -0.51 15.92 1.64
C VAL A 136 -1.81 15.81 2.44
N PRO A 137 -2.91 16.44 1.98
CA PRO A 137 -4.21 16.31 2.64
C PRO A 137 -4.69 14.85 2.63
N ALA A 138 -5.24 14.38 3.74
CA ALA A 138 -5.86 13.06 3.86
C ALA A 138 -7.32 13.13 3.37
N SER A 139 -7.53 13.40 2.08
CA SER A 139 -8.87 13.48 1.47
C SER A 139 -9.10 12.35 0.48
N GLY A 140 -10.18 11.60 0.67
CA GLY A 140 -10.56 10.49 -0.21
C GLY A 140 -9.56 9.34 -0.22
N ASN A 141 -9.68 8.48 -1.24
CA ASN A 141 -8.74 7.37 -1.44
C ASN A 141 -7.52 7.86 -2.20
N ASN A 142 -6.34 7.77 -1.58
CA ASN A 142 -5.07 8.05 -2.23
C ASN A 142 -4.12 6.86 -2.08
N PHE A 143 -3.44 6.53 -3.17
CA PHE A 143 -2.45 5.49 -3.27
C PHE A 143 -1.12 6.12 -3.69
N TYR A 144 -0.02 5.70 -3.09
CA TYR A 144 1.30 6.26 -3.37
C TYR A 144 2.27 5.18 -3.81
N ARG A 145 3.16 5.51 -4.75
CA ARG A 145 4.30 4.66 -5.13
C ARG A 145 5.54 5.50 -5.34
N LEU A 146 6.70 4.90 -5.07
CA LEU A 146 7.97 5.45 -5.52
C LEU A 146 8.31 4.92 -6.90
N ARG A 147 8.71 5.82 -7.78
CA ARG A 147 9.16 5.49 -9.13
C ARG A 147 10.55 6.08 -9.36
N THR A 148 11.44 5.28 -9.93
CA THR A 148 12.64 5.78 -10.60
C THR A 148 12.26 6.25 -12.01
N PRO A 149 12.75 7.40 -12.50
CA PRO A 149 12.62 7.87 -13.88
C PRO A 149 12.87 6.76 -14.89
#